data_AF-A0A963C738-F1
#
_entry.id   AF-A0A963C738-F1
#
_cell.length_a   1.000
_cell.length_b   1.000
_cell.length_c   1.000
_cell.angle_alpha   90.00
_cell.angle_beta   90.00
_cell.angle_gamma   90.00
#
_symmetry.space_group_name_H-M   'P 1'
#
loop_
_entity.id
_entity.type
_entity.pdbx_description
1 polymer ?
#
loop_
_entity_poly.entity_id
_entity_poly.type
_entity_poly.pdbx_seq_one_letter_code
_entity_poly.pdbx_strand_id
1 'polypeptide(L)'
;MVDETYFQYLQRHTGALSIALGYRDQQTQLHSTRVAQRAVALGARCGMTARDLALLRIAAGVHDIGKIGIPDSILGKRSRLTAEDWDAIRTHPSMGAEILLA
;
A
#
# COMPACT_ATOMS: atom_id res chain seq x y z
N MET A 1 6.89 22.99 0.65
CA MET A 1 6.55 22.83 -0.78
C MET A 1 7.11 21.48 -1.22
N VAL A 2 6.27 20.53 -1.59
CA VAL A 2 6.75 19.25 -2.14
C VAL A 2 7.24 19.50 -3.57
N ASP A 3 8.55 19.38 -3.78
CA ASP A 3 9.20 19.52 -5.07
C ASP A 3 9.44 18.15 -5.74
N GLU A 4 10.01 18.16 -6.94
CA GLU A 4 10.28 16.94 -7.72
C GLU A 4 11.24 15.98 -7.02
N THR A 5 12.22 16.53 -6.29
CA THR A 5 13.19 15.77 -5.51
C THR A 5 12.50 15.01 -4.39
N TYR A 6 11.63 15.67 -3.62
CA TYR A 6 10.82 15.01 -2.58
C TYR A 6 9.98 13.86 -3.15
N PHE A 7 9.38 14.06 -4.33
CA PHE A 7 8.57 13.03 -4.98
C PHE A 7 9.41 11.80 -5.37
N GLN A 8 10.63 12.01 -5.89
CA GLN A 8 11.56 10.92 -6.21
C GLN A 8 11.99 10.16 -4.96
N TYR A 9 12.25 10.86 -3.85
CA TYR A 9 12.55 10.23 -2.55
C TYR A 9 11.39 9.35 -2.07
N LEU A 10 10.17 9.90 -2.07
CA LEU A 10 8.97 9.17 -1.67
C LEU A 10 8.77 7.92 -2.55
N GLN A 11 8.89 8.05 -3.86
CA GLN A 11 8.76 6.93 -4.79
C GLN A 11 9.83 5.84 -4.54
N ARG A 12 11.07 6.23 -4.24
CA ARG A 12 12.16 5.27 -3.97
C ARG A 12 11.92 4.51 -2.66
N HIS A 13 11.55 5.21 -1.59
CA HIS A 13 11.31 4.59 -0.27
C HIS A 13 10.10 3.65 -0.31
N THR A 14 8.97 4.14 -0.82
CA THR A 14 7.76 3.34 -0.98
C THR A 14 7.97 2.14 -1.91
N GLY A 15 8.72 2.31 -3.01
CA GLY A 15 9.07 1.21 -3.90
C GLY A 15 9.88 0.11 -3.22
N ALA A 16 10.88 0.47 -2.41
CA ALA A 16 11.65 -0.49 -1.63
C ALA A 16 10.77 -1.28 -0.63
N LEU A 17 9.86 -0.58 0.06
CA LEU A 17 8.89 -1.19 0.98
C LEU A 17 7.93 -2.15 0.26
N SER A 18 7.38 -1.75 -0.89
CA SER A 18 6.51 -2.61 -1.70
C SER A 18 7.23 -3.86 -2.23
N ILE A 19 8.53 -3.75 -2.56
CA ILE A 19 9.35 -4.91 -2.95
C ILE A 19 9.56 -5.84 -1.75
N ALA A 20 9.92 -5.30 -0.59
CA ALA A 20 10.11 -6.07 0.63
C ALA A 20 8.82 -6.82 1.05
N LEU A 21 7.67 -6.14 1.02
CA LEU A 21 6.38 -6.80 1.25
C LEU A 21 6.11 -7.88 0.20
N GLY A 22 6.42 -7.63 -1.07
CA GLY A 22 6.22 -8.61 -2.14
C GLY A 22 7.01 -9.92 -1.97
N TYR A 23 8.20 -9.87 -1.37
CA TYR A 23 8.96 -11.09 -1.04
C TYR A 23 8.27 -11.94 0.03
N ARG A 24 7.51 -11.31 0.93
CA ARG A 24 6.74 -12.00 1.96
C ARG A 24 5.35 -12.42 1.50
N ASP A 25 4.66 -11.51 0.82
CA ASP A 25 3.29 -11.65 0.33
C ASP A 25 3.17 -11.07 -1.08
N GLN A 26 3.50 -11.90 -2.05
CA GLN A 26 3.42 -11.58 -3.47
C GLN A 26 1.99 -11.23 -3.90
N GLN A 27 0.98 -11.84 -3.28
CA GLN A 27 -0.42 -11.58 -3.63
C GLN A 27 -0.82 -10.15 -3.28
N THR A 28 -0.44 -9.66 -2.10
CA THR A 28 -0.69 -8.27 -1.70
C THR A 28 0.05 -7.27 -2.58
N GLN A 29 1.30 -7.56 -2.98
CA GLN A 29 2.04 -6.68 -3.91
C GLN A 29 1.34 -6.57 -5.28
N LEU A 30 0.95 -7.72 -5.85
CA LEU A 30 0.25 -7.75 -7.13
C LEU A 30 -1.13 -7.08 -7.04
N HIS A 31 -1.84 -7.27 -5.92
CA HIS A 31 -3.09 -6.57 -5.64
C HIS A 31 -2.90 -5.06 -5.62
N SER A 32 -1.95 -4.57 -4.83
CA SER A 32 -1.65 -3.14 -4.69
C SER A 32 -1.27 -2.49 -6.02
N THR A 33 -0.51 -3.20 -6.86
CA THR A 33 -0.18 -2.74 -8.21
C THR A 33 -1.42 -2.56 -9.08
N ARG A 34 -2.36 -3.52 -9.06
CA ARG A 34 -3.63 -3.42 -9.81
C ARG A 34 -4.52 -2.30 -9.26
N VAL A 35 -4.57 -2.12 -7.93
CA VAL A 35 -5.33 -1.03 -7.29
C VAL A 35 -4.76 0.32 -7.71
N ALA A 36 -3.44 0.49 -7.68
CA ALA A 36 -2.79 1.73 -8.10
C ALA A 36 -3.09 2.08 -9.57
N GLN A 37 -3.03 1.10 -10.48
CA GLN A 37 -3.39 1.32 -11.89
C GLN A 37 -4.85 1.77 -12.04
N ARG A 38 -5.79 1.12 -11.34
CA ARG A 38 -7.21 1.46 -11.37
C ARG A 38 -7.49 2.84 -10.75
N ALA A 39 -6.83 3.16 -9.65
CA ALA A 39 -6.97 4.44 -8.96
C ALA A 39 -6.51 5.59 -9.86
N VAL A 40 -5.35 5.45 -10.53
CA VAL A 40 -4.86 6.45 -11.48
C VAL A 40 -5.82 6.62 -12.67
N ALA A 41 -6.30 5.51 -13.24
CA ALA A 41 -7.25 5.58 -14.35
C ALA A 41 -8.56 6.27 -13.96
N LEU A 42 -9.08 6.01 -12.75
CA LEU A 42 -10.25 6.70 -12.22
C LEU A 42 -9.97 8.18 -11.95
N GLY A 43 -8.86 8.49 -11.27
CA GLY A 43 -8.47 9.86 -10.96
C GLY A 43 -8.32 10.74 -12.21
N ALA A 44 -7.77 10.17 -13.29
CA ALA A 44 -7.60 10.88 -14.55
C ALA A 44 -8.97 11.25 -15.16
N ARG A 45 -9.95 10.33 -15.08
CA ARG A 45 -11.33 10.60 -15.51
C ARG A 45 -12.05 11.61 -14.62
N CYS A 46 -11.62 11.76 -13.38
CA CYS A 46 -12.10 12.78 -12.45
C CYS A 46 -11.39 14.14 -12.61
N GLY A 47 -10.47 14.30 -13.58
CA GLY A 47 -9.78 15.56 -13.84
C GLY A 47 -8.66 15.90 -12.85
N MET A 48 -8.10 14.90 -12.16
CA MET A 48 -6.94 15.12 -11.27
C MET A 48 -5.71 15.59 -12.04
N THR A 49 -4.90 16.44 -11.42
CA THR A 49 -3.66 16.92 -12.04
C THR A 49 -2.63 15.80 -12.18
N ALA A 50 -1.64 15.95 -13.07
CA ALA A 50 -0.56 14.98 -13.20
C ALA A 50 0.17 14.73 -11.87
N ARG A 51 0.31 15.78 -11.04
CA ARG A 51 0.87 15.71 -9.69
C ARG A 51 0.03 14.82 -8.77
N ASP A 52 -1.29 15.07 -8.73
CA ASP A 52 -2.18 14.30 -7.84
C ASP A 52 -2.29 12.85 -8.30
N LEU A 53 -2.27 12.58 -9.60
CA LEU A 53 -2.20 11.21 -10.14
C LEU A 53 -0.92 10.49 -9.72
N ALA A 54 0.21 11.20 -9.73
CA ALA A 54 1.48 10.64 -9.31
C ALA A 54 1.45 10.28 -7.81
N LEU A 55 0.92 11.16 -6.96
CA LEU A 55 0.72 10.90 -5.52
C LEU A 55 -0.28 9.76 -5.28
N LEU A 56 -1.41 9.76 -6.00
CA LEU A 56 -2.43 8.71 -5.90
C LEU A 56 -1.84 7.33 -6.24
N ARG A 57 -0.98 7.25 -7.26
CA ARG A 57 -0.28 6.02 -7.62
C ARG A 57 0.58 5.49 -6.48
N ILE A 58 1.34 6.37 -5.82
CA ILE A 58 2.17 6.00 -4.67
C ILE A 58 1.28 5.54 -3.52
N ALA A 59 0.31 6.36 -3.10
CA ALA A 59 -0.58 6.07 -1.98
C ALA A 59 -1.33 4.74 -2.16
N ALA A 60 -1.89 4.50 -3.34
CA ALA A 60 -2.58 3.25 -3.66
C ALA A 60 -1.62 2.04 -3.69
N GLY A 61 -0.37 2.24 -4.10
CA GLY A 61 0.65 1.19 -4.14
C GLY A 61 1.10 0.71 -2.76
N VAL A 62 0.97 1.55 -1.73
CA VAL A 62 1.34 1.24 -0.34
C VAL A 62 0.16 1.18 0.62
N HIS A 63 -1.09 1.25 0.16
CA HIS A 63 -2.26 1.29 1.05
C HIS A 63 -2.33 0.09 2.01
N ASP A 64 -1.79 -1.05 1.58
CA ASP A 64 -1.74 -2.31 2.31
C ASP A 64 -0.38 -2.58 2.99
N ILE A 65 0.55 -1.61 3.02
CA ILE A 65 1.94 -1.85 3.47
C ILE A 65 2.01 -2.35 4.92
N GLY A 66 1.08 -1.91 5.77
CA GLY A 66 1.01 -2.37 7.16
C GLY A 66 0.65 -3.84 7.32
N LYS A 67 0.28 -4.56 6.25
CA LYS A 67 0.17 -6.03 6.30
C LYS A 67 1.49 -6.70 6.69
N ILE A 68 2.61 -5.99 6.58
CA ILE A 68 3.90 -6.43 7.11
C ILE A 68 3.88 -6.67 8.64
N GLY A 69 2.94 -6.10 9.38
CA GLY A 69 2.78 -6.35 10.82
C GLY A 69 1.83 -7.50 11.17
N ILE A 70 1.09 -8.06 10.21
CA ILE A 70 0.08 -9.09 10.47
C ILE A 70 0.75 -10.46 10.55
N PRO A 71 0.50 -11.32 11.56
CA PRO A 71 1.10 -12.65 11.64
C PRO A 71 0.84 -13.53 10.40
N ASP A 72 1.82 -14.34 9.97
CA ASP A 72 1.69 -15.22 8.80
C ASP A 72 0.56 -16.25 8.95
N SER A 73 0.32 -16.72 10.18
CA SER A 73 -0.79 -17.62 10.51
C SER A 73 -2.17 -17.02 10.24
N ILE A 74 -2.27 -15.70 10.18
CA ILE A 74 -3.49 -14.93 9.89
C ILE A 74 -3.49 -14.50 8.41
N LEU A 75 -2.41 -13.87 7.95
CA LEU A 75 -2.33 -13.31 6.59
C LEU A 75 -2.40 -14.39 5.51
N GLY A 76 -1.77 -15.55 5.74
CA GLY A 76 -1.76 -16.69 4.83
C GLY A 76 -2.86 -17.73 5.08
N LYS A 77 -3.83 -17.43 5.96
CA LYS A 77 -4.86 -18.39 6.38
C LYS A 77 -5.78 -18.75 5.20
N ARG A 78 -5.90 -20.05 4.91
CA ARG A 78 -6.78 -20.58 3.84
C ARG A 78 -8.21 -20.86 4.30
N SER A 79 -8.42 -21.00 5.61
CA SER A 79 -9.75 -21.13 6.19
C SER A 79 -10.37 -19.77 6.46
N ARG A 80 -11.64 -19.74 6.85
CA ARG A 80 -12.28 -18.50 7.29
C ARG A 80 -11.53 -17.91 8.48
N LEU A 81 -11.36 -16.60 8.44
CA LEU A 81 -10.85 -15.81 9.55
C LEU A 81 -11.87 -15.78 10.69
N THR A 82 -11.41 -15.91 11.93
CA THR A 82 -12.21 -15.68 13.13
C THR A 82 -12.39 -14.18 13.38
N ALA A 83 -13.15 -13.82 14.41
CA ALA A 83 -13.29 -12.41 14.80
C ALA A 83 -11.94 -11.82 15.23
N GLU A 84 -11.14 -12.59 15.98
CA GLU A 84 -9.82 -12.19 16.47
C GLU A 84 -8.80 -12.04 15.33
N ASP A 85 -8.85 -12.93 14.33
CA ASP A 85 -8.05 -12.79 13.11
C ASP A 85 -8.36 -11.47 12.38
N TRP A 86 -9.65 -11.13 12.29
CA TRP A 86 -10.10 -9.88 11.68
C TRP A 86 -9.65 -8.65 12.46
N ASP A 87 -9.70 -8.72 13.79
CA ASP A 87 -9.21 -7.63 14.64
C ASP A 87 -7.73 -7.36 14.40
N ALA A 88 -6.91 -8.42 14.27
CA ALA A 88 -5.52 -8.27 13.84
C ALA A 88 -5.43 -7.62 12.45
N ILE A 89 -6.14 -8.12 11.43
CA ILE A 89 -6.09 -7.55 10.07
C ILE A 89 -6.48 -6.07 10.05
N ARG A 90 -7.47 -5.66 10.84
CA ARG A 90 -7.94 -4.25 10.89
C ARG A 90 -6.88 -3.27 11.39
N THR A 91 -5.79 -3.75 12.00
CA THR A 91 -4.67 -2.89 12.43
C THR A 91 -3.71 -2.51 11.29
N HIS A 92 -3.77 -3.17 10.13
CA HIS A 92 -2.84 -2.89 9.03
C HIS A 92 -2.86 -1.43 8.52
N PRO A 93 -3.98 -0.67 8.50
CA PRO A 93 -3.95 0.71 8.04
C PRO A 93 -3.19 1.61 9.01
N SER A 94 -3.37 1.43 10.32
CA SER A 94 -2.66 2.22 11.33
C SER A 94 -1.17 1.91 11.35
N MET A 95 -0.79 0.63 11.24
CA MET A 95 0.63 0.25 11.08
C MET A 95 1.22 0.79 9.78
N GLY A 96 0.45 0.80 8.70
CA GLY A 96 0.87 1.38 7.43
C GLY A 96 1.15 2.87 7.54
N ALA A 97 0.29 3.61 8.25
CA ALA A 97 0.50 5.02 8.53
C ALA A 97 1.77 5.25 9.38
N GLU A 98 1.99 4.44 10.42
CA GLU A 98 3.19 4.51 11.26
C GLU A 98 4.47 4.30 10.42
N ILE A 99 4.50 3.29 9.54
CA ILE A 99 5.62 3.02 8.64
C ILE A 99 5.91 4.21 7.72
N LEU A 100 4.89 4.89 7.21
CA LEU A 100 5.04 6.00 6.25
C LEU A 100 5.44 7.33 6.91
N LEU A 101 5.23 7.45 8.22
CA LEU A 101 5.56 8.66 8.99
C LEU A 101 6.93 8.58 9.70
N ALA A 102 7.64 7.45 9.58
CA ALA A 102 8.99 7.24 10.10
C ALA A 102 10.05 7.99 9.27
#